data_AF-D2U8S8-F1
#
_entry.id   AF-D2U8S8-F1
#
_cell.length_a   1.000
_cell.length_b   1.000
_cell.length_c   1.000
_cell.angle_alpha   90.00
_cell.angle_beta   90.00
_cell.angle_gamma   90.00
#
_symmetry.space_group_name_H-M   'P 1'
#
loop_
_entity.id
_entity.type
_entity.pdbx_description
1 polymer ?
#
loop_
_entity_poly.entity_id
_entity_poly.type
_entity_poly.pdbx_seq_one_letter_code
_entity_poly.pdbx_strand_id
1 'polypeptide(L)'
;MKSLTKCQVAAGALISAMFVTGHAAAQCCPSGGSGSPKPAAMGLGESFPVAENLSANPAWRVYKFSRDGIAYVQINDAYGRVHAAIGSVGNTAWVMPIGRDADNVGISNANMLGTVIYNSDDFTIRLLKGTKSSSWIVVPRDKK
;
A
#
# COMPACT_ATOMS: atom_id res chain seq x y z
N MET A 1 -37.50 48.09 -40.80
CA MET A 1 -36.66 49.30 -40.90
C MET A 1 -37.32 50.45 -40.16
N LYS A 2 -36.91 50.73 -38.92
CA LYS A 2 -37.11 52.02 -38.23
C LYS A 2 -35.91 52.23 -37.31
N SER A 3 -35.32 53.41 -37.43
CA SER A 3 -34.06 53.83 -36.84
C SER A 3 -34.30 54.70 -35.61
N LEU A 4 -33.34 54.66 -34.68
CA LEU A 4 -32.97 55.64 -33.64
C LEU A 4 -33.98 55.93 -32.52
N THR A 5 -33.49 55.88 -31.27
CA THR A 5 -33.38 57.06 -30.37
C THR A 5 -32.56 56.67 -29.13
N LYS A 6 -31.47 57.40 -28.85
CA LYS A 6 -30.76 57.42 -27.55
C LYS A 6 -31.46 58.45 -26.67
N CYS A 7 -31.67 58.16 -25.39
CA CYS A 7 -31.69 59.21 -24.37
C CYS A 7 -31.41 58.66 -22.96
N GLN A 8 -30.21 59.03 -22.48
CA GLN A 8 -29.87 59.54 -21.16
C GLN A 8 -29.92 58.66 -19.89
N VAL A 9 -28.77 58.78 -19.23
CA VAL A 9 -28.35 58.36 -17.89
C VAL A 9 -29.21 59.04 -16.82
N ALA A 10 -29.66 58.26 -15.84
CA ALA A 10 -30.00 58.78 -14.52
C ALA A 10 -29.29 57.91 -13.47
N ALA A 11 -28.32 58.54 -12.80
CA ALA A 11 -27.65 58.02 -11.63
C ALA A 11 -28.65 57.93 -10.48
N GLY A 12 -28.87 56.71 -9.97
CA GLY A 12 -29.67 56.42 -8.78
C GLY A 12 -28.85 55.57 -7.84
N ALA A 13 -28.57 56.12 -6.67
CA ALA A 13 -27.65 55.59 -5.67
C ALA A 13 -28.23 54.40 -4.88
N LEU A 14 -27.30 53.51 -4.49
CA LEU A 14 -27.28 52.71 -3.25
C LEU A 14 -28.45 51.73 -2.98
N ILE A 15 -28.19 50.44 -3.21
CA ILE A 15 -28.04 49.37 -2.19
C ILE A 15 -27.96 48.06 -3.00
N SER A 16 -26.73 47.64 -3.33
CA SER A 16 -26.49 46.33 -3.94
C SER A 16 -26.03 45.35 -2.88
N ALA A 17 -26.82 44.28 -2.75
CA ALA A 17 -26.55 43.11 -1.93
C ALA A 17 -25.18 42.50 -2.25
N MET A 18 -24.42 42.16 -1.21
CA MET A 18 -23.35 41.18 -1.27
C MET A 18 -23.28 40.39 0.04
N PHE A 19 -24.13 39.37 0.16
CA PHE A 19 -23.77 38.18 0.93
C PHE A 19 -22.88 37.33 0.00
N VAL A 20 -21.57 37.50 0.10
CA VAL A 20 -20.59 36.76 -0.70
C VAL A 20 -19.72 35.94 0.24
N THR A 21 -20.06 34.64 0.25
CA THR A 21 -19.17 33.47 0.32
C THR A 21 -18.47 33.17 1.63
N GLY A 22 -19.04 32.21 2.38
CA GLY A 22 -18.24 31.26 3.12
C GLY A 22 -17.38 30.46 2.15
N HIS A 23 -16.09 30.78 2.09
CA HIS A 23 -15.09 29.90 1.49
C HIS A 23 -14.75 28.84 2.52
N ALA A 24 -15.43 27.70 2.44
CA ALA A 24 -14.91 26.46 2.99
C ALA A 24 -13.52 26.27 2.39
N ALA A 25 -12.49 26.27 3.23
CA ALA A 25 -11.17 25.79 2.84
C ALA A 25 -11.32 24.31 2.51
N ALA A 26 -11.61 24.02 1.23
CA ALA A 26 -11.65 22.67 0.70
C ALA A 26 -10.27 22.06 0.92
N GLN A 27 -10.28 20.93 1.61
CA GLN A 27 -9.14 20.14 2.02
C GLN A 27 -8.26 19.82 0.80
N CYS A 28 -7.08 20.44 0.72
CA CYS A 28 -5.99 19.95 -0.12
C CYS A 28 -5.32 18.76 0.57
N CYS A 29 -6.05 17.67 0.75
CA CYS A 29 -5.45 16.36 0.89
C CYS A 29 -5.59 15.69 -0.47
N PRO A 30 -4.51 15.44 -1.23
CA PRO A 30 -4.60 14.55 -2.37
C PRO A 30 -4.81 13.13 -1.81
N SER A 31 -6.03 12.80 -1.41
CA SER A 31 -6.45 11.41 -1.20
C SER A 31 -6.71 10.80 -2.59
N GLY A 32 -5.64 10.65 -3.36
CA GLY A 32 -5.68 10.06 -4.69
C GLY A 32 -5.42 8.57 -4.60
N GLY A 33 -6.46 7.80 -4.26
CA GLY A 33 -6.49 6.34 -4.40
C GLY A 33 -6.55 5.58 -3.08
N SER A 34 -7.74 5.42 -2.51
CA SER A 34 -8.06 4.35 -1.54
C SER A 34 -8.18 2.99 -2.25
N GLY A 35 -7.23 2.67 -3.11
CA GLY A 35 -7.11 1.36 -3.75
C GLY A 35 -6.07 0.54 -3.00
N SER A 36 -6.32 -0.76 -2.82
CA SER A 36 -5.30 -1.66 -2.29
C SER A 36 -4.03 -1.58 -3.16
N PRO A 37 -2.83 -1.59 -2.56
CA PRO A 37 -1.56 -1.55 -3.29
C PRO A 37 -1.54 -2.53 -4.47
N LYS A 38 -1.23 -2.02 -5.66
CA LYS A 38 -1.15 -2.86 -6.87
C LYS A 38 0.17 -3.65 -6.86
N PRO A 39 0.13 -5.00 -6.96
CA PRO A 39 1.34 -5.80 -7.08
C PRO A 39 2.14 -5.47 -8.36
N ALA A 40 3.47 -5.49 -8.26
CA ALA A 40 4.36 -5.35 -9.42
C ALA A 40 4.42 -6.66 -10.24
N ALA A 41 4.67 -6.56 -11.55
CA ALA A 41 4.74 -7.74 -12.43
C ALA A 41 6.16 -8.34 -12.57
N MET A 42 7.19 -7.59 -12.18
CA MET A 42 8.62 -7.92 -12.30
C MET A 42 9.40 -7.36 -11.11
N GLY A 43 10.65 -7.79 -10.92
CA GLY A 43 11.55 -7.31 -9.86
C GLY A 43 11.69 -8.25 -8.67
N LEU A 44 11.03 -9.42 -8.69
CA LEU A 44 11.27 -10.48 -7.70
C LEU A 44 12.74 -10.92 -7.76
N GLY A 45 13.40 -10.98 -6.60
CA GLY A 45 14.81 -11.26 -6.41
C GLY A 45 15.70 -10.00 -6.33
N GLU A 46 15.20 -8.83 -6.72
CA GLU A 46 16.00 -7.60 -6.71
C GLU A 46 16.16 -7.02 -5.28
N SER A 47 17.27 -6.31 -5.06
CA SER A 47 17.55 -5.64 -3.78
C SER A 47 16.65 -4.43 -3.52
N PHE A 48 16.34 -3.67 -4.56
CA PHE A 48 15.50 -2.47 -4.50
C PHE A 48 14.55 -2.45 -5.72
N PRO A 49 13.55 -3.34 -5.75
CA PRO A 49 12.62 -3.40 -6.86
C PRO A 49 11.80 -2.12 -6.98
N VAL A 50 11.36 -1.80 -8.20
CA VAL A 50 10.40 -0.73 -8.46
C VAL A 50 8.99 -1.21 -8.07
N ALA A 51 8.76 -1.31 -6.76
CA ALA A 51 7.51 -1.75 -6.14
C ALA A 51 7.25 -0.98 -4.83
N GLU A 52 5.99 -0.89 -4.44
CA GLU A 52 5.61 -0.25 -3.17
C GLU A 52 6.13 -1.06 -1.96
N ASN A 53 6.67 -0.36 -0.96
CA ASN A 53 7.04 -0.98 0.30
C ASN A 53 5.81 -1.13 1.21
N LEU A 54 5.39 -2.37 1.43
CA LEU A 54 4.22 -2.76 2.22
C LEU A 54 4.56 -3.17 3.66
N SER A 55 5.79 -2.89 4.11
CA SER A 55 6.23 -3.30 5.44
C SER A 55 5.46 -2.58 6.55
N ALA A 56 5.01 -3.34 7.54
CA ALA A 56 4.48 -2.82 8.80
C ALA A 56 5.60 -2.45 9.80
N ASN A 57 6.86 -2.72 9.47
CA ASN A 57 8.00 -2.46 10.32
C ASN A 57 9.11 -1.70 9.57
N PRO A 58 9.59 -0.54 10.07
CA PRO A 58 10.55 0.30 9.35
C PRO A 58 11.94 -0.33 9.16
N ALA A 59 12.29 -1.37 9.94
CA ALA A 59 13.57 -2.08 9.77
C ALA A 59 13.58 -3.00 8.53
N TRP A 60 12.41 -3.23 7.93
CA TRP A 60 12.21 -4.17 6.83
C TRP A 60 11.54 -3.49 5.65
N ARG A 61 11.75 -4.05 4.46
CA ARG A 61 11.03 -3.70 3.25
C ARG A 61 10.30 -4.92 2.73
N VAL A 62 9.04 -4.75 2.35
CA VAL A 62 8.21 -5.85 1.86
C VAL A 62 7.62 -5.44 0.53
N TYR A 63 7.79 -6.27 -0.50
CA TYR A 63 7.31 -5.99 -1.84
C TYR A 63 6.38 -7.09 -2.31
N LYS A 64 5.24 -6.72 -2.89
CA LYS A 64 4.27 -7.67 -3.47
C LYS A 64 4.38 -7.67 -4.99
N PHE A 65 4.47 -8.86 -5.54
CA PHE A 65 4.46 -9.13 -6.97
C PHE A 65 3.29 -10.05 -7.32
N SER A 66 2.85 -10.02 -8.57
CA SER A 66 1.92 -11.01 -9.09
C SER A 66 2.21 -11.36 -10.53
N ARG A 67 2.08 -12.64 -10.86
CA ARG A 67 2.14 -13.18 -12.21
C ARG A 67 1.15 -14.34 -12.32
N ASP A 68 0.35 -14.33 -13.38
CA ASP A 68 -0.59 -15.40 -13.72
C ASP A 68 -1.52 -15.82 -12.57
N GLY A 69 -1.98 -14.85 -11.77
CA GLY A 69 -2.87 -15.08 -10.62
C GLY A 69 -2.17 -15.58 -9.36
N ILE A 70 -0.85 -15.81 -9.39
CA ILE A 70 -0.04 -16.15 -8.22
C ILE A 70 0.50 -14.85 -7.61
N ALA A 71 0.44 -14.74 -6.29
CA ALA A 71 1.02 -13.63 -5.55
C ALA A 71 2.34 -14.04 -4.90
N TYR A 72 3.31 -13.16 -4.95
CA TYR A 72 4.61 -13.32 -4.30
C TYR A 72 4.87 -12.15 -3.37
N VAL A 73 5.36 -12.42 -2.17
CA VAL A 73 5.78 -11.38 -1.22
C VAL A 73 7.23 -11.61 -0.89
N GLN A 74 8.08 -10.62 -1.19
CA GLN A 74 9.50 -10.63 -0.88
C GLN A 74 9.80 -9.73 0.32
N ILE A 75 10.72 -10.15 1.18
CA ILE A 75 11.17 -9.43 2.36
C ILE A 75 12.65 -9.09 2.21
N ASN A 76 12.97 -7.80 2.31
CA ASN A 76 14.33 -7.28 2.30
C ASN A 76 14.66 -6.54 3.60
N ASP A 77 15.94 -6.49 3.96
CA ASP A 77 16.43 -5.56 4.99
C ASP A 77 16.55 -4.12 4.43
N ALA A 78 16.89 -3.16 5.30
CA ALA A 78 17.12 -1.77 4.91
C ALA A 78 18.24 -1.58 3.88
N TYR A 79 19.18 -2.53 3.79
CA TYR A 79 20.30 -2.54 2.84
C TYR A 79 19.97 -3.26 1.53
N GLY A 80 18.74 -3.73 1.36
CA GLY A 80 18.28 -4.41 0.15
C GLY A 80 18.71 -5.88 0.06
N ARG A 81 19.16 -6.51 1.16
CA ARG A 81 19.40 -7.96 1.15
C ARG A 81 18.07 -8.68 1.15
N VAL A 82 17.91 -9.69 0.30
CA VAL A 82 16.71 -10.54 0.27
C VAL A 82 16.80 -11.58 1.38
N HIS A 83 15.81 -11.58 2.28
CA HIS A 83 15.73 -12.51 3.41
C HIS A 83 14.86 -13.72 3.09
N ALA A 84 13.68 -13.51 2.55
CA ALA A 84 12.76 -14.58 2.19
C ALA A 84 11.78 -14.11 1.11
N ALA A 85 11.15 -15.06 0.43
CA ALA A 85 9.95 -14.79 -0.35
C ALA A 85 8.89 -15.89 -0.18
N ILE A 86 7.63 -15.49 -0.24
CA ILE A 86 6.46 -16.33 0.00
C ILE A 86 5.62 -16.30 -1.26
N GLY A 87 5.32 -17.47 -1.83
CA GLY A 87 4.33 -17.64 -2.88
C GLY A 87 2.97 -17.96 -2.26
N SER A 88 1.89 -17.50 -2.89
CA SER A 88 0.53 -17.80 -2.45
C SER A 88 -0.46 -17.84 -3.61
N VAL A 89 -1.42 -18.75 -3.52
CA VAL A 89 -2.59 -18.86 -4.39
C VAL A 89 -3.77 -19.41 -3.59
N GLY A 90 -4.91 -18.73 -3.63
CA GLY A 90 -6.08 -19.11 -2.83
C GLY A 90 -5.77 -19.15 -1.32
N ASN A 91 -5.91 -20.31 -0.71
CA ASN A 91 -5.61 -20.58 0.71
C ASN A 91 -4.26 -21.28 0.92
N THR A 92 -3.49 -21.47 -0.16
CA THR A 92 -2.19 -22.14 -0.11
C THR A 92 -1.08 -21.10 -0.15
N ALA A 93 -0.15 -21.21 0.79
CA ALA A 93 1.11 -20.45 0.80
C ALA A 93 2.29 -21.42 0.87
N TRP A 94 3.42 -21.03 0.30
CA TRP A 94 4.67 -21.78 0.36
C TRP A 94 5.85 -20.83 0.45
N VAL A 95 6.94 -21.32 1.03
CA VAL A 95 8.21 -20.61 1.08
C VAL A 95 8.92 -20.82 -0.25
N MET A 96 9.42 -19.74 -0.85
CA MET A 96 10.24 -19.79 -2.06
C MET A 96 11.71 -20.09 -1.68
N PRO A 97 12.46 -20.86 -2.49
CA PRO A 97 13.87 -21.14 -2.24
C PRO A 97 14.78 -19.96 -2.64
N ILE A 98 14.46 -18.76 -2.14
CA ILE A 98 15.23 -17.54 -2.37
C ILE A 98 15.37 -16.74 -1.07
N GLY A 99 16.51 -16.06 -0.94
CA GLY A 99 16.85 -15.28 0.23
C GLY A 99 17.61 -16.08 1.28
N ARG A 100 18.38 -15.36 2.09
CA ARG A 100 19.33 -15.95 3.07
C ARG A 100 18.68 -16.63 4.27
N ASP A 101 17.40 -16.37 4.51
CA ASP A 101 16.65 -16.93 5.63
C ASP A 101 15.56 -17.92 5.16
N ALA A 102 15.55 -18.35 3.88
CA ALA A 102 14.52 -19.23 3.32
C ALA A 102 14.28 -20.50 4.17
N ASP A 103 15.36 -21.15 4.63
CA ASP A 103 15.29 -22.36 5.47
C ASP A 103 14.79 -22.09 6.90
N ASN A 104 14.68 -20.82 7.29
CA ASN A 104 14.22 -20.37 8.61
C ASN A 104 12.80 -19.80 8.56
N VAL A 105 12.06 -19.98 7.47
CA VAL A 105 10.66 -19.57 7.32
C VAL A 105 9.75 -20.79 7.51
N GLY A 106 8.83 -20.71 8.47
CA GLY A 106 7.75 -21.67 8.64
C GLY A 106 6.42 -21.14 8.11
N ILE A 107 5.49 -22.06 7.85
CA ILE A 107 4.07 -21.77 7.63
C ILE A 107 3.30 -22.47 8.73
N SER A 108 2.50 -21.72 9.49
CA SER A 108 1.71 -22.26 10.59
C SER A 108 0.47 -21.44 10.83
N ASN A 109 -0.64 -22.11 11.10
CA ASN A 109 -1.89 -21.48 11.53
C ASN A 109 -1.90 -21.19 13.04
N ALA A 110 -0.85 -21.58 13.77
CA ALA A 110 -0.72 -21.27 15.19
C ALA A 110 -0.53 -19.76 15.38
N ASN A 111 -1.29 -19.19 16.31
CA ASN A 111 -1.13 -17.79 16.69
C ASN A 111 0.15 -17.61 17.51
N MET A 112 1.28 -17.42 16.82
CA MET A 112 2.58 -17.23 17.45
C MET A 112 2.89 -15.75 17.67
N LEU A 113 3.40 -15.44 18.86
CA LEU A 113 3.88 -14.09 19.20
C LEU A 113 5.11 -13.75 18.36
N GLY A 114 5.14 -12.52 17.85
CA GLY A 114 6.22 -12.04 17.01
C GLY A 114 5.89 -10.66 16.44
N THR A 115 6.92 -9.98 15.95
CA THR A 115 6.79 -8.65 15.35
C THR A 115 6.13 -8.78 14.00
N VAL A 116 5.01 -8.09 13.78
CA VAL A 116 4.36 -8.08 12.46
C VAL A 116 5.22 -7.30 11.48
N ILE A 117 5.57 -7.95 10.37
CA ILE A 117 6.37 -7.36 9.29
C ILE A 117 5.51 -7.08 8.07
N TYR A 118 4.51 -7.93 7.81
CA TYR A 118 3.56 -7.75 6.72
C TYR A 118 2.18 -8.23 7.16
N ASN A 119 1.15 -7.50 6.74
CA ASN A 119 -0.24 -7.79 7.08
C ASN A 119 -1.13 -7.59 5.86
N SER A 120 -1.81 -8.65 5.41
CA SER A 120 -2.73 -8.62 4.27
C SER A 120 -3.95 -9.48 4.54
N ASP A 121 -4.98 -9.39 3.70
CA ASP A 121 -6.17 -10.23 3.83
C ASP A 121 -5.87 -11.73 3.66
N ASP A 122 -4.82 -12.08 2.90
CA ASP A 122 -4.44 -13.46 2.61
C ASP A 122 -3.62 -14.10 3.75
N PHE A 123 -2.66 -13.36 4.31
CA PHE A 123 -1.78 -13.84 5.39
C PHE A 123 -1.08 -12.71 6.14
N THR A 124 -0.51 -13.05 7.30
CA THR A 124 0.38 -12.20 8.09
C THR A 124 1.77 -12.82 8.14
N ILE A 125 2.81 -12.00 7.97
CA ILE A 125 4.20 -12.41 8.22
C ILE A 125 4.66 -11.82 9.55
N ARG A 126 5.17 -12.69 10.41
CA ARG A 126 5.76 -12.31 11.69
C ARG A 126 7.22 -12.72 11.76
N LEU A 127 8.03 -11.82 12.30
CA LEU A 127 9.40 -12.10 12.69
C LEU A 127 9.41 -12.62 14.14
N LEU A 128 9.92 -13.83 14.31
CA LEU A 128 10.20 -14.43 15.61
C LEU A 128 11.64 -14.07 15.99
N LYS A 129 11.86 -13.59 17.22
CA LYS A 129 13.22 -13.43 17.75
C LYS A 129 13.76 -14.81 18.11
N GLY A 130 14.64 -15.36 17.28
CA GLY A 130 15.42 -16.55 17.63
C GLY A 130 16.68 -16.21 18.43
N THR A 131 17.30 -17.23 19.04
CA THR A 131 18.54 -17.09 19.82
C THR A 131 19.81 -17.06 18.96
N LYS A 132 19.72 -17.44 17.66
CA LYS A 132 20.86 -17.50 16.73
C LYS A 132 20.57 -16.97 15.32
N SER A 133 19.32 -17.00 14.87
CA SER A 133 18.87 -16.46 13.57
C SER A 133 17.45 -15.93 13.69
N SER A 134 17.09 -15.03 12.77
CA SER A 134 15.70 -14.62 12.56
C SER A 134 14.91 -15.80 12.02
N SER A 135 13.87 -16.23 12.74
CA SER A 135 12.91 -17.21 12.23
C SER A 135 11.63 -16.48 11.85
N TRP A 136 11.06 -16.84 10.73
CA TRP A 136 9.87 -16.18 10.20
C TRP A 136 8.70 -17.13 10.29
N ILE A 137 7.52 -16.59 10.58
CA ILE A 137 6.29 -17.36 10.40
C ILE A 137 5.31 -16.64 9.51
N VAL A 138 4.82 -17.37 8.52
CA VAL A 138 3.67 -17.02 7.70
C VAL A 138 2.44 -17.64 8.35
N VAL A 139 1.46 -16.81 8.67
CA VAL A 139 0.17 -17.22 9.21
C VAL A 139 -0.90 -16.96 8.16
N PRO A 140 -1.32 -17.98 7.38
CA PRO A 140 -2.46 -17.88 6.48
C PRO A 140 -3.73 -17.43 7.20
N ARG A 141 -4.59 -16.69 6.51
CA ARG A 141 -5.95 -16.40 6.99
C ARG A 141 -6.97 -17.21 6.23
N ASP A 142 -7.99 -17.66 6.94
CA ASP A 142 -9.18 -18.19 6.31
C ASP A 142 -9.91 -17.07 5.58
N LYS A 143 -10.28 -17.32 4.32
CA LYS A 143 -11.15 -16.41 3.57
C LYS A 143 -12.57 -16.61 4.10
N LYS A 144 -13.20 -15.52 4.54
CA LYS A 144 -14.60 -15.51 4.98
C LYS A 144 -15.56 -15.70 3.83
#